data_AF-A0ABD3Q463-F1
#
_entry.id   AF-A0ABD3Q463-F1
#
_cell.length_a   1.000
_cell.length_b   1.000
_cell.length_c   1.000
_cell.angle_alpha   90.00
_cell.angle_beta   90.00
_cell.angle_gamma   90.00
#
_symmetry.space_group_name_H-M   'P 1'
#
loop_
_entity.id
_entity.type
_entity.pdbx_description
1 polymer ?
#
loop_
_entity_poly.entity_id
_entity_poly.type
_entity_poly.pdbx_seq_one_letter_code
_entity_poly.pdbx_strand_id
1 'polypeptide(L)'
;MKLFLASSLFLLTSTTAAASFTNPTSNYNRCLTDRESSSLAEALDNGESTIDLFPSKSSSDQSSYWDIEYHNVYKLLRNKEVNTTYLLYQCGLNEVPTIDEPVDGTFPVPFEGGLVVTETTQVPNIEIMNRRHQIVAFAVSENLISSPCLSQEIIPAGKEDGSITFLPLYNDSALESYMKEYQGQYDTILVFGGAWDENPRMENKIVISSVGESPMLAEEQGRDVNQAIFEWLEVYGALFNEERMASEVVEETKARYDCHTANAAAVAQERRALAAAEGREERTRPIVLWAYHMQDYNGDDIGWDVGECPNYYCTYAEHCQVELLNSTEGSVDYWGYAYMSDDEFLEFGKDADVWIYPSSNWNTLVSQKADYLSQFKSVANMEVYDYQMSGESAWFEQRLAEYDTVLLDFCETAERDIDPMHERKWFRNVYIEGVGNLGMCTDADASYESRATECVELTGEPSSTESSDLSGGSTIRSASWSLLMFCVGYLYVTSIVC
;
A
#
# COMPACT_ATOMS: atom_id res chain seq x y z
N MET A 1 -36.05 -76.34 46.25
CA MET A 1 -36.21 -75.35 45.17
C MET A 1 -36.36 -73.97 45.81
N LYS A 2 -35.24 -73.26 46.04
CA LYS A 2 -35.24 -71.87 46.53
C LYS A 2 -34.39 -71.07 45.56
N LEU A 3 -35.04 -70.13 44.89
CA LEU A 3 -34.51 -69.32 43.80
C LEU A 3 -33.73 -68.12 44.36
N PHE A 4 -32.66 -67.78 43.65
CA PHE A 4 -31.77 -66.64 43.83
C PHE A 4 -32.46 -65.28 43.68
N LEU A 5 -31.93 -64.26 44.36
CA LEU A 5 -31.82 -62.89 43.84
C LEU A 5 -30.66 -62.18 44.56
N ALA A 6 -29.50 -62.16 43.89
CA ALA A 6 -28.37 -61.31 44.25
C ALA A 6 -28.51 -60.01 43.44
N SER A 7 -28.66 -58.89 44.15
CA SER A 7 -28.74 -57.56 43.54
C SER A 7 -27.33 -56.97 43.48
N SER A 8 -26.75 -56.93 42.29
CA SER A 8 -25.47 -56.28 42.02
C SER A 8 -25.73 -54.81 41.71
N LEU A 9 -25.41 -53.94 42.67
CA LEU A 9 -25.44 -52.49 42.51
C LEU A 9 -24.13 -52.06 41.81
N PHE A 10 -24.18 -51.84 40.50
CA PHE A 10 -23.08 -51.21 39.76
C PHE A 10 -23.17 -49.69 39.97
N LEU A 11 -22.27 -49.15 40.80
CA LEU A 11 -21.98 -47.71 40.84
C LEU A 11 -21.17 -47.36 39.59
N LEU A 12 -21.84 -46.80 38.58
CA LEU A 12 -21.19 -46.06 37.50
C LEU A 12 -20.71 -44.72 38.08
N THR A 13 -19.45 -44.68 38.52
CA THR A 13 -18.75 -43.40 38.72
C THR A 13 -18.44 -42.84 37.33
N SER A 14 -19.27 -41.94 36.83
CA SER A 14 -18.93 -41.10 35.69
C SER A 14 -17.84 -40.12 36.12
N THR A 15 -16.58 -40.48 35.95
CA THR A 15 -15.49 -39.49 35.95
C THR A 15 -15.62 -38.67 34.67
N THR A 16 -16.40 -37.60 34.71
CA THR A 16 -16.29 -36.50 33.75
C THR A 16 -14.97 -35.82 34.02
N ALA A 17 -13.91 -36.24 33.33
CA ALA A 17 -12.74 -35.39 33.20
C ALA A 17 -13.21 -34.13 32.48
N ALA A 18 -13.25 -33.00 33.19
CA ALA A 18 -13.42 -31.69 32.55
C ALA A 18 -12.31 -31.59 31.50
N ALA A 19 -12.69 -31.45 30.23
CA ALA A 19 -11.71 -31.25 29.17
C ALA A 19 -11.11 -29.87 29.41
N SER A 20 -9.83 -29.81 29.81
CA SER A 20 -9.12 -28.54 29.97
C SER A 20 -9.12 -27.78 28.65
N PHE A 21 -9.49 -26.51 28.68
CA PHE A 21 -9.39 -25.65 27.50
C PHE A 21 -7.94 -25.65 27.00
N THR A 22 -7.75 -25.77 25.69
CA THR A 22 -6.42 -25.77 25.08
C THR A 22 -6.30 -24.53 24.24
N ASN A 23 -5.28 -23.71 24.53
CA ASN A 23 -5.02 -22.52 23.74
C ASN A 23 -4.82 -22.87 22.26
N PRO A 24 -5.34 -22.03 21.37
CA PRO A 24 -5.04 -22.19 19.96
C PRO A 24 -3.57 -21.81 19.69
N THR A 25 -3.01 -22.33 18.60
CA THR A 25 -1.66 -21.99 18.14
C THR A 25 -1.65 -20.85 17.11
N SER A 26 -2.83 -20.40 16.71
CA SER A 26 -3.09 -19.26 15.81
C SER A 26 -4.43 -18.65 16.19
N ASN A 27 -4.70 -17.43 15.76
CA ASN A 27 -5.97 -16.78 16.06
C ASN A 27 -7.14 -17.58 15.45
N TYR A 28 -8.30 -17.56 16.11
CA TYR A 28 -9.49 -18.26 15.62
C TYR A 28 -10.07 -17.50 14.41
N ASN A 29 -9.88 -18.01 13.20
CA ASN A 29 -10.45 -17.45 11.97
C ASN A 29 -11.93 -17.81 11.74
N ARG A 30 -12.66 -18.12 12.82
CA ARG A 30 -14.10 -18.39 12.84
C ARG A 30 -14.66 -18.10 14.23
N CYS A 31 -15.99 -18.04 14.34
CA CYS A 31 -16.61 -18.00 15.66
C CYS A 31 -16.40 -19.28 16.47
N LEU A 32 -16.32 -19.11 17.78
CA LEU A 32 -16.36 -20.21 18.74
C LEU A 32 -17.71 -20.91 18.66
N THR A 33 -17.70 -22.23 18.79
CA THR A 33 -18.91 -23.01 19.00
C THR A 33 -19.39 -22.86 20.46
N ASP A 34 -20.67 -23.11 20.73
CA ASP A 34 -21.25 -23.09 22.10
C ASP A 34 -20.42 -23.93 23.09
N ARG A 35 -19.86 -25.05 22.62
CA ARG A 35 -19.01 -25.93 23.43
C ARG A 35 -17.66 -25.29 23.75
N GLU A 36 -17.02 -24.67 22.76
CA GLU A 36 -15.73 -23.97 22.96
C GLU A 36 -15.93 -22.77 23.89
N SER A 37 -16.98 -21.98 23.67
CA SER A 37 -17.36 -20.84 24.50
C SER A 37 -17.63 -21.24 25.96
N SER A 38 -18.41 -22.31 26.18
CA SER A 38 -18.65 -22.84 27.53
C SER A 38 -17.37 -23.35 28.22
N SER A 39 -16.50 -24.02 27.46
CA SER A 39 -15.23 -24.56 28.02
C SER A 39 -14.25 -23.43 28.37
N LEU A 40 -14.23 -22.37 27.56
CA LEU A 40 -13.46 -21.15 27.81
C LEU A 40 -13.96 -20.42 29.07
N ALA A 41 -15.27 -20.27 29.22
CA ALA A 41 -15.87 -19.64 30.40
C ALA A 41 -15.50 -20.39 31.70
N GLU A 42 -15.59 -21.73 31.69
CA GLU A 42 -15.17 -22.55 32.84
C GLU A 42 -13.67 -22.37 33.16
N ALA A 43 -12.82 -22.29 32.14
CA ALA A 43 -11.38 -22.12 32.31
C ALA A 43 -11.03 -20.72 32.87
N LEU A 44 -11.70 -19.67 32.41
CA LEU A 44 -11.56 -18.31 32.95
C LEU A 44 -12.06 -18.21 34.41
N ASP A 45 -13.20 -18.83 34.74
CA ASP A 45 -13.74 -18.89 36.11
C ASP A 45 -12.79 -19.62 37.08
N ASN A 46 -12.07 -20.62 36.58
CA ASN A 46 -11.04 -21.34 37.33
C ASN A 46 -9.72 -20.54 37.49
N GLY A 47 -9.65 -19.31 36.94
CA GLY A 47 -8.50 -18.42 37.07
C GLY A 47 -7.31 -18.81 36.19
N GLU A 48 -7.54 -19.49 35.07
CA GLU A 48 -6.47 -19.85 34.13
C GLU A 48 -5.92 -18.60 33.41
N SER A 49 -4.84 -18.05 33.94
CA SER A 49 -4.21 -16.82 33.42
C SER A 49 -3.43 -17.02 32.12
N THR A 50 -3.32 -18.25 31.61
CA THR A 50 -2.55 -18.57 30.40
C THR A 50 -3.39 -18.51 29.14
N ILE A 51 -4.71 -18.31 29.22
CA ILE A 51 -5.59 -18.33 28.05
C ILE A 51 -5.31 -17.13 27.15
N ASP A 52 -5.04 -17.40 25.89
CA ASP A 52 -4.84 -16.38 24.86
C ASP A 52 -5.48 -16.88 23.55
N LEU A 53 -6.59 -16.26 23.15
CA LEU A 53 -7.25 -16.55 21.87
C LEU A 53 -6.57 -15.86 20.69
N PHE A 54 -5.63 -14.96 20.96
CA PHE A 54 -4.88 -14.20 19.96
C PHE A 54 -3.37 -14.40 20.11
N PRO A 55 -2.86 -15.65 19.99
CA PRO A 55 -1.44 -15.93 20.10
C PRO A 55 -0.58 -15.22 19.03
N SER A 56 -1.17 -14.86 17.89
CA SER A 56 -0.55 -14.00 16.88
C SER A 56 -1.01 -12.56 17.11
N LYS A 57 -0.05 -11.63 17.22
CA LYS A 57 -0.30 -10.24 17.58
C LYS A 57 0.39 -9.33 16.58
N SER A 58 -0.35 -8.33 16.13
CA SER A 58 0.16 -7.20 15.35
C SER A 58 0.73 -6.12 16.26
N SER A 59 1.64 -5.32 15.71
CA SER A 59 2.32 -4.22 16.42
C SER A 59 2.57 -3.04 15.49
N SER A 60 2.29 -1.82 15.97
CA SER A 60 2.53 -0.59 15.23
C SER A 60 4.02 -0.17 15.32
N ASP A 61 4.89 -0.81 14.56
CA ASP A 61 6.34 -0.56 14.55
C ASP A 61 6.70 0.70 13.75
N GLN A 62 5.99 0.95 12.65
CA GLN A 62 6.18 2.12 11.77
C GLN A 62 5.06 3.17 11.96
N SER A 63 3.85 2.74 12.25
CA SER A 63 2.69 3.60 12.43
C SER A 63 2.66 4.22 13.82
N SER A 64 2.40 5.53 13.87
CA SER A 64 2.15 6.26 15.11
C SER A 64 0.66 6.47 15.37
N TYR A 65 -0.18 6.18 14.37
CA TYR A 65 -1.59 6.53 14.36
C TYR A 65 -2.50 5.47 14.97
N TRP A 66 -2.00 4.28 15.30
CA TRP A 66 -2.80 3.28 16.00
C TRP A 66 -1.98 2.47 17.03
N ASP A 67 -2.66 1.69 17.85
CA ASP A 67 -2.11 0.58 18.64
C ASP A 67 -3.21 -0.46 18.92
N ILE A 68 -2.79 -1.69 19.21
CA ILE A 68 -3.69 -2.77 19.60
C ILE A 68 -3.21 -3.34 20.93
N GLU A 69 -4.06 -3.27 21.94
CA GLU A 69 -3.86 -3.96 23.21
C GLU A 69 -4.58 -5.31 23.18
N TYR A 70 -3.82 -6.38 23.38
CA TYR A 70 -4.36 -7.74 23.37
C TYR A 70 -4.67 -8.24 24.76
N HIS A 71 -5.86 -8.79 24.92
CA HIS A 71 -6.30 -9.50 26.12
C HIS A 71 -6.72 -10.92 25.74
N ASN A 72 -7.01 -11.75 26.74
CA ASN A 72 -7.27 -13.18 26.55
C ASN A 72 -8.35 -13.48 25.49
N VAL A 73 -9.43 -12.68 25.45
CA VAL A 73 -10.62 -12.95 24.61
C VAL A 73 -11.10 -11.74 23.81
N TYR A 74 -10.45 -10.58 23.97
CA TYR A 74 -10.70 -9.39 23.17
C TYR A 74 -9.41 -8.58 22.93
N LYS A 75 -9.51 -7.59 22.06
CA LYS A 75 -8.47 -6.61 21.73
C LYS A 75 -9.08 -5.22 21.83
N LEU A 76 -8.26 -4.23 22.17
CA LEU A 76 -8.62 -2.82 22.12
C LEU A 76 -7.79 -2.17 21.01
N LEU A 77 -8.45 -1.86 19.90
CA LEU A 77 -7.86 -1.10 18.80
C LEU A 77 -8.04 0.38 19.08
N ARG A 78 -6.95 1.12 19.20
CA ARG A 78 -6.98 2.57 19.39
C ARG A 78 -6.51 3.23 18.11
N ASN A 79 -7.34 4.10 17.54
CA ASN A 79 -6.96 5.00 16.47
C ASN A 79 -6.64 6.37 17.10
N LYS A 80 -5.35 6.71 17.12
CA LYS A 80 -4.80 7.95 17.69
C LYS A 80 -4.96 9.15 16.78
N GLU A 81 -5.11 8.94 15.46
CA GLU A 81 -5.32 10.01 14.48
C GLU A 81 -6.64 10.74 14.74
N VAL A 82 -7.73 9.98 14.93
CA VAL A 82 -9.07 10.54 15.21
C VAL A 82 -9.52 10.37 16.67
N ASN A 83 -8.63 9.87 17.53
CA ASN A 83 -8.86 9.66 18.96
C ASN A 83 -10.14 8.84 19.24
N THR A 84 -10.16 7.62 18.70
CA THR A 84 -11.21 6.63 18.89
C THR A 84 -10.65 5.29 19.40
N THR A 85 -11.49 4.52 20.09
CA THR A 85 -11.14 3.21 20.65
C THR A 85 -12.23 2.19 20.32
N TYR A 86 -11.85 1.01 19.85
CA TYR A 86 -12.77 -0.04 19.42
C TYR A 86 -12.50 -1.34 20.17
N LEU A 87 -13.56 -1.95 20.68
CA LEU A 87 -13.52 -3.29 21.28
C LEU A 87 -13.69 -4.34 20.18
N LEU A 88 -12.65 -5.16 19.97
CA LEU A 88 -12.67 -6.29 19.05
C LEU A 88 -12.73 -7.58 19.88
N TYR A 89 -13.83 -8.32 19.88
CA TYR A 89 -13.97 -9.50 20.74
C TYR A 89 -14.14 -10.77 19.92
N GLN A 90 -13.63 -11.90 20.41
CA GLN A 90 -13.78 -13.17 19.70
C GLN A 90 -15.26 -13.50 19.50
N CYS A 91 -15.69 -13.70 18.26
CA CYS A 91 -17.08 -14.04 17.98
C CYS A 91 -17.42 -15.46 18.48
N GLY A 92 -18.68 -15.68 18.86
CA GLY A 92 -19.13 -16.92 19.50
C GLY A 92 -18.97 -16.98 21.02
N LEU A 93 -18.46 -15.91 21.66
CA LEU A 93 -18.52 -15.77 23.11
C LEU A 93 -19.99 -15.71 23.60
N ASN A 94 -20.25 -16.29 24.77
CA ASN A 94 -21.59 -16.26 25.38
C ASN A 94 -22.00 -14.85 25.81
N GLU A 95 -21.03 -14.02 26.19
CA GLU A 95 -21.22 -12.64 26.59
C GLU A 95 -20.11 -11.78 26.00
N VAL A 96 -20.45 -10.57 25.57
CA VAL A 96 -19.47 -9.58 25.12
C VAL A 96 -18.67 -9.10 26.35
N PRO A 97 -17.32 -9.08 26.28
CA PRO A 97 -16.51 -8.61 27.39
C PRO A 97 -16.88 -7.19 27.83
N THR A 98 -17.02 -6.99 29.14
CA THR A 98 -17.24 -5.66 29.73
C THR A 98 -15.90 -4.99 29.96
N ILE A 99 -15.74 -3.77 29.46
CA ILE A 99 -14.52 -2.98 29.58
C ILE A 99 -14.83 -1.70 30.36
N ASP A 100 -13.92 -1.28 31.25
CA ASP A 100 -14.08 -0.07 32.07
C ASP A 100 -13.82 1.23 31.29
N GLU A 101 -13.05 1.17 30.20
CA GLU A 101 -12.81 2.31 29.31
C GLU A 101 -13.93 2.48 28.28
N PRO A 102 -14.29 3.73 27.93
CA PRO A 102 -15.26 4.00 26.88
C PRO A 102 -14.73 3.57 25.51
N VAL A 103 -15.58 2.92 24.72
CA VAL A 103 -15.29 2.53 23.34
C VAL A 103 -16.28 3.18 22.38
N ASP A 104 -15.80 3.57 21.20
CA ASP A 104 -16.57 4.18 20.11
C ASP A 104 -17.28 3.12 19.24
N GLY A 105 -16.83 1.87 19.30
CA GLY A 105 -17.45 0.75 18.60
C GLY A 105 -17.08 -0.61 19.20
N THR A 106 -17.91 -1.62 18.92
CA THR A 106 -17.72 -2.98 19.42
C THR A 106 -18.02 -3.98 18.32
N PHE A 107 -17.02 -4.77 17.94
CA PHE A 107 -17.08 -5.64 16.77
C PHE A 107 -16.68 -7.08 17.11
N PRO A 108 -17.46 -8.08 16.67
CA PRO A 108 -17.03 -9.47 16.71
C PRO A 108 -15.89 -9.71 15.71
N VAL A 109 -14.86 -10.46 16.11
CA VAL A 109 -13.75 -10.89 15.24
C VAL A 109 -13.67 -12.43 15.17
N PRO A 110 -13.40 -13.03 13.99
CA PRO A 110 -13.24 -12.37 12.70
C PRO A 110 -14.54 -11.68 12.25
N PHE A 111 -14.42 -10.51 11.64
CA PHE A 111 -15.58 -9.80 11.11
C PHE A 111 -16.09 -10.48 9.83
N GLU A 112 -17.35 -10.90 9.82
CA GLU A 112 -17.98 -11.61 8.70
C GLU A 112 -19.08 -10.78 8.00
N GLY A 113 -19.37 -9.57 8.51
CA GLY A 113 -20.43 -8.70 8.01
C GLY A 113 -20.11 -7.99 6.68
N GLY A 114 -21.02 -7.09 6.27
CA GLY A 114 -20.84 -6.27 5.08
C GLY A 114 -19.88 -5.10 5.33
N LEU A 115 -19.07 -4.77 4.33
CA LEU A 115 -18.13 -3.65 4.33
C LEU A 115 -18.64 -2.50 3.46
N VAL A 116 -18.61 -1.29 3.99
CA VAL A 116 -18.80 -0.06 3.23
C VAL A 116 -17.48 0.69 3.16
N VAL A 117 -17.08 1.09 1.95
CA VAL A 117 -15.80 1.76 1.66
C VAL A 117 -16.08 3.21 1.31
N THR A 118 -15.50 4.17 2.04
CA THR A 118 -15.69 5.61 1.76
C THR A 118 -14.53 6.24 1.00
N GLU A 119 -13.39 5.55 0.87
CA GLU A 119 -12.25 5.98 0.07
C GLU A 119 -11.60 4.82 -0.69
N THR A 120 -11.15 5.05 -1.92
CA THR A 120 -10.56 3.99 -2.77
C THR A 120 -9.29 3.41 -2.17
N THR A 121 -8.48 4.20 -1.46
CA THR A 121 -7.26 3.76 -0.76
C THR A 121 -7.44 2.62 0.23
N GLN A 122 -8.68 2.33 0.64
CA GLN A 122 -9.02 1.20 1.52
C GLN A 122 -9.13 -0.12 0.75
N VAL A 123 -9.40 -0.06 -0.56
CA VAL A 123 -9.60 -1.22 -1.44
C VAL A 123 -8.41 -2.19 -1.40
N PRO A 124 -7.15 -1.76 -1.61
CA PRO A 124 -6.03 -2.69 -1.68
C PRO A 124 -5.87 -3.57 -0.44
N ASN A 125 -6.04 -2.99 0.75
CA ASN A 125 -5.97 -3.76 2.00
C ASN A 125 -7.08 -4.84 2.05
N ILE A 126 -8.31 -4.51 1.62
CA ILE A 126 -9.40 -5.48 1.53
C ILE A 126 -9.08 -6.59 0.50
N GLU A 127 -8.41 -6.25 -0.60
CA GLU A 127 -7.96 -7.23 -1.60
C GLU A 127 -6.85 -8.15 -1.06
N ILE A 128 -5.87 -7.61 -0.34
CA ILE A 128 -4.79 -8.37 0.31
C ILE A 128 -5.38 -9.37 1.31
N MET A 129 -6.40 -8.96 2.08
CA MET A 129 -7.14 -9.84 2.99
C MET A 129 -8.09 -10.83 2.29
N ASN A 130 -8.15 -10.82 0.96
CA ASN A 130 -9.09 -11.60 0.14
C ASN A 130 -10.56 -11.43 0.57
N ARG A 131 -10.97 -10.19 0.87
CA ARG A 131 -12.32 -9.84 1.37
C ARG A 131 -13.15 -9.01 0.38
N ARG A 132 -12.81 -9.03 -0.91
CA ARG A 132 -13.49 -8.23 -1.95
C ARG A 132 -15.01 -8.42 -1.94
N HIS A 133 -15.47 -9.67 -1.79
CA HIS A 133 -16.88 -10.02 -1.75
C HIS A 133 -17.64 -9.57 -0.51
N GLN A 134 -16.94 -9.12 0.54
CA GLN A 134 -17.59 -8.49 1.70
C GLN A 134 -17.96 -7.03 1.42
N ILE A 135 -17.46 -6.40 0.35
CA ILE A 135 -17.86 -5.03 0.00
C ILE A 135 -19.29 -5.02 -0.53
N VAL A 136 -20.17 -4.31 0.17
CA VAL A 136 -21.61 -4.21 -0.15
C VAL A 136 -22.01 -2.82 -0.63
N ALA A 137 -21.20 -1.80 -0.31
CA ALA A 137 -21.41 -0.45 -0.78
C ALA A 137 -20.12 0.37 -0.88
N PHE A 138 -20.15 1.36 -1.77
CA PHE A 138 -19.12 2.36 -1.95
C PHE A 138 -19.73 3.75 -1.72
N ALA A 139 -19.10 4.57 -0.89
CA ALA A 139 -19.35 6.01 -0.84
C ALA A 139 -18.25 6.78 -1.59
N VAL A 140 -17.85 6.24 -2.76
CA VAL A 140 -16.90 6.84 -3.71
C VAL A 140 -17.53 6.94 -5.10
N SER A 141 -16.91 7.69 -6.01
CA SER A 141 -17.34 7.71 -7.41
C SER A 141 -16.91 6.42 -8.11
N GLU A 142 -17.83 5.75 -8.80
CA GLU A 142 -17.60 4.45 -9.45
C GLU A 142 -16.38 4.45 -10.39
N ASN A 143 -16.16 5.55 -11.12
CA ASN A 143 -15.06 5.69 -12.07
C ASN A 143 -13.68 5.85 -11.41
N LEU A 144 -13.59 5.90 -10.08
CA LEU A 144 -12.34 5.97 -9.34
C LEU A 144 -11.87 4.60 -8.84
N ILE A 145 -12.72 3.57 -8.88
CA ILE A 145 -12.33 2.20 -8.51
C ILE A 145 -11.38 1.65 -9.57
N SER A 146 -10.13 1.41 -9.20
CA SER A 146 -9.09 0.98 -10.15
C SER A 146 -8.90 -0.53 -10.19
N SER A 147 -9.18 -1.24 -9.09
CA SER A 147 -9.08 -2.69 -8.98
C SER A 147 -9.80 -3.37 -10.16
N PRO A 148 -9.09 -4.16 -10.98
CA PRO A 148 -9.71 -4.93 -12.05
C PRO A 148 -10.76 -5.91 -11.53
N CYS A 149 -10.51 -6.56 -10.39
CA CYS A 149 -11.44 -7.56 -9.85
C CYS A 149 -12.73 -6.93 -9.34
N LEU A 150 -12.66 -5.75 -8.74
CA LEU A 150 -13.86 -5.00 -8.39
C LEU A 150 -14.55 -4.44 -9.63
N SER A 151 -13.84 -3.71 -10.49
CA SER A 151 -14.45 -2.97 -11.61
C SER A 151 -14.94 -3.85 -12.76
N GLN A 152 -14.34 -5.03 -13.00
CA GLN A 152 -14.65 -5.88 -14.16
C GLN A 152 -15.50 -7.10 -13.81
N GLU A 153 -15.38 -7.64 -12.60
CA GLU A 153 -16.08 -8.86 -12.19
C GLU A 153 -17.17 -8.57 -11.14
N ILE A 154 -16.77 -8.01 -9.99
CA ILE A 154 -17.65 -7.88 -8.84
C ILE A 154 -18.71 -6.77 -9.01
N ILE A 155 -18.32 -5.55 -9.40
CA ILE A 155 -19.26 -4.43 -9.60
C ILE A 155 -20.20 -4.71 -10.78
N PRO A 156 -19.74 -5.23 -11.94
CA PRO A 156 -20.64 -5.56 -13.04
C PRO A 156 -21.68 -6.64 -12.68
N ALA A 157 -21.28 -7.70 -11.96
CA ALA A 157 -22.23 -8.65 -11.37
C ALA A 157 -23.11 -7.98 -10.30
N GLY A 158 -22.51 -7.06 -9.55
CA GLY A 158 -23.06 -6.23 -8.48
C GLY A 158 -24.08 -5.18 -8.91
N LYS A 159 -24.32 -5.02 -10.21
CA LYS A 159 -25.33 -4.09 -10.78
C LYS A 159 -26.71 -4.74 -10.94
N GLU A 160 -26.85 -6.02 -10.61
CA GLU A 160 -28.16 -6.62 -10.39
C GLU A 160 -28.79 -6.05 -9.10
N ASP A 161 -30.12 -5.92 -9.07
CA ASP A 161 -30.86 -5.30 -7.97
C ASP A 161 -30.42 -5.88 -6.59
N GLY A 162 -29.82 -5.03 -5.74
CA GLY A 162 -29.46 -5.36 -4.35
C GLY A 162 -28.05 -5.92 -4.08
N SER A 163 -27.08 -5.84 -5.02
CA SER A 163 -25.77 -6.47 -4.83
C SER A 163 -24.62 -5.53 -4.42
N ILE A 164 -24.33 -4.44 -5.14
CA ILE A 164 -23.41 -3.37 -4.67
C ILE A 164 -24.04 -1.99 -4.87
N THR A 165 -24.06 -1.19 -3.81
CA THR A 165 -24.68 0.15 -3.81
C THR A 165 -23.63 1.27 -3.85
N PHE A 166 -23.82 2.24 -4.73
CA PHE A 166 -23.04 3.49 -4.71
C PHE A 166 -23.83 4.58 -3.97
N LEU A 167 -23.25 5.06 -2.87
CA LEU A 167 -23.80 6.08 -1.99
C LEU A 167 -23.23 7.46 -2.36
N PRO A 168 -23.95 8.55 -2.06
CA PRO A 168 -23.43 9.90 -2.25
C PRO A 168 -22.15 10.13 -1.43
N LEU A 169 -21.15 10.78 -2.03
CA LEU A 169 -19.92 11.19 -1.36
C LEU A 169 -20.21 12.10 -0.16
N TYR A 170 -19.41 11.97 0.91
CA TYR A 170 -19.43 12.85 2.09
C TYR A 170 -20.85 13.03 2.68
N ASN A 171 -21.63 11.95 2.71
CA ASN A 171 -23.02 12.00 3.18
C ASN A 171 -23.28 10.93 4.24
N ASP A 172 -22.96 11.27 5.47
CA ASP A 172 -23.14 10.39 6.63
C ASP A 172 -24.60 9.99 6.83
N SER A 173 -25.58 10.86 6.51
CA SER A 173 -27.00 10.50 6.60
C SER A 173 -27.42 9.43 5.58
N ALA A 174 -26.81 9.41 4.39
CA ALA A 174 -27.04 8.37 3.40
C ALA A 174 -26.42 7.03 3.84
N LEU A 175 -25.22 7.08 4.43
CA LEU A 175 -24.57 5.91 5.04
C LEU A 175 -25.43 5.31 6.15
N GLU A 176 -25.88 6.11 7.12
CA GLU A 176 -26.74 5.67 8.22
C GLU A 176 -28.07 5.08 7.70
N SER A 177 -28.66 5.71 6.68
CA SER A 177 -29.90 5.23 6.06
C SER A 177 -29.71 3.87 5.40
N TYR A 178 -28.61 3.69 4.66
CA TYR A 178 -28.24 2.42 4.05
C TYR A 178 -28.03 1.33 5.12
N MET A 179 -27.23 1.61 6.15
CA MET A 179 -26.97 0.64 7.21
C MET A 179 -28.25 0.18 7.90
N LYS A 180 -29.19 1.11 8.16
CA LYS A 180 -30.49 0.81 8.76
C LYS A 180 -31.40 0.00 7.83
N GLU A 181 -31.38 0.30 6.54
CA GLU A 181 -32.18 -0.44 5.54
C GLU A 181 -31.71 -1.89 5.41
N TYR A 182 -30.40 -2.12 5.45
CA TYR A 182 -29.78 -3.43 5.22
C TYR A 182 -29.38 -4.19 6.50
N GLN A 183 -29.71 -3.68 7.68
CA GLN A 183 -29.46 -4.34 8.98
C GLN A 183 -30.10 -5.74 9.12
N GLY A 184 -31.10 -6.08 8.29
CA GLY A 184 -31.70 -7.41 8.25
C GLY A 184 -31.05 -8.38 7.25
N GLN A 185 -30.20 -7.87 6.36
CA GLN A 185 -29.48 -8.66 5.35
C GLN A 185 -28.08 -9.04 5.82
N TYR A 186 -27.46 -8.18 6.63
CA TYR A 186 -26.14 -8.39 7.21
C TYR A 186 -26.23 -8.30 8.74
N ASP A 187 -25.59 -9.22 9.46
CA ASP A 187 -25.57 -9.21 10.94
C ASP A 187 -24.97 -7.92 11.49
N THR A 188 -23.98 -7.36 10.79
CA THR A 188 -23.40 -6.04 11.04
C THR A 188 -22.86 -5.49 9.73
N ILE A 189 -22.94 -4.17 9.54
CA ILE A 189 -22.24 -3.45 8.48
C ILE A 189 -21.16 -2.60 9.13
N LEU A 190 -19.91 -2.77 8.70
CA LEU A 190 -18.77 -1.96 9.12
C LEU A 190 -18.42 -0.98 8.01
N VAL A 191 -18.30 0.30 8.37
CA VAL A 191 -17.84 1.36 7.48
C VAL A 191 -16.34 1.56 7.72
N PHE A 192 -15.54 1.39 6.67
CA PHE A 192 -14.18 1.94 6.63
C PHE A 192 -14.28 3.39 6.19
N GLY A 193 -14.10 4.28 7.17
CA GLY A 193 -14.12 5.73 6.98
C GLY A 193 -12.74 6.26 6.58
N GLY A 194 -12.72 7.30 5.77
CA GLY A 194 -11.49 8.02 5.43
C GLY A 194 -11.16 9.14 6.42
N ALA A 195 -9.98 9.73 6.29
CA ALA A 195 -9.53 10.83 7.17
C ALA A 195 -10.39 12.11 7.01
N TRP A 196 -11.14 12.22 5.91
CA TRP A 196 -11.97 13.38 5.59
C TRP A 196 -13.46 13.20 5.91
N ASP A 197 -13.85 12.06 6.48
CA ASP A 197 -15.22 11.81 6.90
C ASP A 197 -15.66 12.82 7.98
N GLU A 198 -16.89 13.36 7.84
CA GLU A 198 -17.40 14.42 8.72
C GLU A 198 -17.60 13.95 10.17
N ASN A 199 -18.02 12.70 10.37
CA ASN A 199 -18.21 12.09 11.68
C ASN A 199 -17.33 10.84 11.88
N PRO A 200 -16.12 11.00 12.45
CA PRO A 200 -15.21 9.87 12.72
C PRO A 200 -15.70 8.94 13.85
N ARG A 201 -16.70 9.37 14.64
CA ARG A 201 -17.31 8.60 15.74
C ARG A 201 -18.70 8.05 15.41
N MET A 202 -19.01 7.92 14.12
CA MET A 202 -20.22 7.24 13.68
C MET A 202 -20.22 5.79 14.19
N GLU A 203 -21.39 5.31 14.62
CA GLU A 203 -21.55 3.91 15.02
C GLU A 203 -21.17 2.97 13.86
N ASN A 204 -20.45 1.89 14.18
CA ASN A 204 -19.91 0.94 13.22
C ASN A 204 -19.01 1.56 12.13
N LYS A 205 -18.30 2.66 12.43
CA LYS A 205 -17.27 3.23 11.56
C LYS A 205 -15.89 3.09 12.22
N ILE A 206 -14.93 2.58 11.47
CA ILE A 206 -13.51 2.64 11.80
C ILE A 206 -12.84 3.54 10.76
N VAL A 207 -12.24 4.63 11.21
CA VAL A 207 -11.43 5.47 10.33
C VAL A 207 -10.10 4.77 10.06
N ILE A 208 -9.75 4.67 8.79
CA ILE A 208 -8.47 4.15 8.30
C ILE A 208 -7.73 5.34 7.67
N SER A 209 -6.48 5.56 8.07
CA SER A 209 -5.69 6.64 7.48
C SER A 209 -5.51 6.41 5.98
N SER A 210 -5.83 7.42 5.18
CA SER A 210 -5.84 7.36 3.73
C SER A 210 -4.98 8.44 3.07
N VAL A 211 -4.48 9.39 3.86
CA VAL A 211 -3.64 10.52 3.43
C VAL A 211 -2.16 10.33 3.79
N GLY A 212 -1.82 9.21 4.44
CA GLY A 212 -0.48 8.95 4.98
C GLY A 212 -0.31 9.51 6.38
N GLU A 213 0.70 8.99 7.09
CA GLU A 213 1.12 9.60 8.35
C GLU A 213 1.89 10.89 8.09
N SER A 214 1.99 11.75 9.12
CA SER A 214 2.80 12.97 9.04
C SER A 214 4.26 12.60 8.76
N PRO A 215 4.83 13.00 7.61
CA PRO A 215 6.22 12.70 7.27
C PRO A 215 7.20 13.28 8.29
N MET A 216 6.90 14.46 8.82
CA MET A 216 7.70 15.12 9.85
C MET A 216 7.73 14.32 11.16
N LEU A 217 6.58 13.82 11.63
CA LEU A 217 6.52 12.97 12.83
C LEU A 217 7.22 11.63 12.61
N ALA A 218 7.07 11.03 11.43
CA ALA A 218 7.77 9.79 11.07
C ALA A 218 9.30 10.00 11.13
N GLU A 219 9.80 11.07 10.52
CA GLU A 219 11.23 11.43 10.55
C GLU A 219 11.74 11.67 11.98
N GLU A 220 11.03 12.46 12.79
CA GLU A 220 11.38 12.73 14.20
C GLU A 220 11.48 11.45 15.06
N GLN A 221 10.71 10.42 14.70
CA GLN A 221 10.67 9.14 15.40
C GLN A 221 11.59 8.07 14.77
N GLY A 222 12.30 8.40 13.68
CA GLY A 222 13.17 7.46 12.96
C GLY A 222 12.39 6.36 12.25
N ARG A 223 11.22 6.68 11.71
CA ARG A 223 10.31 5.76 11.00
C ARG A 223 10.20 6.15 9.54
N ASP A 224 9.82 5.19 8.70
CA ASP A 224 9.55 5.45 7.29
C ASP A 224 8.05 5.69 7.07
N VAL A 225 7.69 6.87 6.54
CA VAL A 225 6.29 7.27 6.31
C VAL A 225 5.55 6.36 5.31
N ASN A 226 6.26 5.79 4.33
CA ASN A 226 5.66 4.85 3.36
C ASN A 226 5.39 3.48 4.02
N GLN A 227 6.28 3.04 4.90
CA GLN A 227 6.06 1.80 5.66
C GLN A 227 4.92 2.00 6.69
N ALA A 228 4.87 3.17 7.34
CA ALA A 228 3.86 3.52 8.34
C ALA A 228 2.43 3.47 7.80
N ILE A 229 2.21 3.96 6.57
CA ILE A 229 0.87 3.90 5.96
C ILE A 229 0.48 2.48 5.57
N PHE A 230 1.41 1.65 5.09
CA PHE A 230 1.10 0.26 4.74
C PHE A 230 0.82 -0.62 5.96
N GLU A 231 1.43 -0.31 7.11
CA GLU A 231 1.24 -1.06 8.35
C GLU A 231 -0.22 -1.06 8.83
N TRP A 232 -1.06 -0.14 8.35
CA TRP A 232 -2.52 -0.21 8.56
C TRP A 232 -3.14 -1.53 8.08
N LEU A 233 -2.51 -2.29 7.18
CA LEU A 233 -2.91 -3.67 6.85
C LEU A 233 -3.05 -4.55 8.10
N GLU A 234 -2.24 -4.32 9.13
CA GLU A 234 -2.33 -5.06 10.39
C GLU A 234 -3.62 -4.76 11.18
N VAL A 235 -4.18 -3.56 11.04
CA VAL A 235 -5.51 -3.22 11.60
C VAL A 235 -6.59 -4.06 10.93
N TYR A 236 -6.51 -4.25 9.60
CA TYR A 236 -7.40 -5.18 8.89
C TYR A 236 -7.18 -6.62 9.37
N GLY A 237 -5.92 -7.05 9.53
CA GLY A 237 -5.57 -8.34 10.14
C GLY A 237 -6.27 -8.57 11.48
N ALA A 238 -6.24 -7.58 12.37
CA ALA A 238 -6.88 -7.67 13.67
C ALA A 238 -8.42 -7.76 13.62
N LEU A 239 -9.06 -7.12 12.65
CA LEU A 239 -10.51 -7.22 12.41
C LEU A 239 -10.92 -8.61 11.91
N PHE A 240 -10.05 -9.27 11.15
CA PHE A 240 -10.35 -10.57 10.54
C PHE A 240 -9.70 -11.75 11.25
N ASN A 241 -9.06 -11.56 12.42
CA ASN A 241 -8.26 -12.57 13.12
C ASN A 241 -7.16 -13.19 12.22
N GLU A 242 -6.61 -12.39 11.33
CA GLU A 242 -5.58 -12.75 10.36
C GLU A 242 -4.27 -11.96 10.60
N GLU A 243 -3.99 -11.58 11.84
CA GLU A 243 -2.78 -10.82 12.23
C GLU A 243 -1.50 -11.45 11.72
N ARG A 244 -1.35 -12.77 11.82
CA ARG A 244 -0.15 -13.44 11.30
C ARG A 244 0.03 -13.19 9.80
N MET A 245 -1.04 -13.30 9.01
CA MET A 245 -0.95 -13.12 7.56
C MET A 245 -0.64 -11.66 7.24
N ALA A 246 -1.33 -10.71 7.89
CA ALA A 246 -1.10 -9.29 7.70
C ALA A 246 0.34 -8.90 8.07
N SER A 247 0.84 -9.33 9.22
CA SER A 247 2.22 -9.07 9.66
C SER A 247 3.25 -9.73 8.75
N GLU A 248 3.02 -10.97 8.27
CA GLU A 248 3.89 -11.61 7.28
C GLU A 248 3.98 -10.78 5.98
N VAL A 249 2.85 -10.28 5.46
CA VAL A 249 2.84 -9.43 4.25
C VAL A 249 3.55 -8.09 4.49
N VAL A 250 3.36 -7.46 5.65
CA VAL A 250 4.03 -6.21 6.03
C VAL A 250 5.54 -6.43 6.14
N GLU A 251 5.97 -7.48 6.84
CA GLU A 251 7.37 -7.84 7.03
C GLU A 251 8.07 -8.18 5.70
N GLU A 252 7.43 -8.97 4.83
CA GLU A 252 7.96 -9.32 3.51
C GLU A 252 8.10 -8.08 2.61
N THR A 253 7.10 -7.21 2.61
CA THR A 253 7.12 -5.96 1.83
C THR A 253 8.21 -5.02 2.33
N LYS A 254 8.35 -4.89 3.66
CA LYS A 254 9.44 -4.15 4.28
C LYS A 254 10.81 -4.73 3.93
N ALA A 255 10.95 -6.06 3.98
CA ALA A 255 12.21 -6.73 3.64
C ALA A 255 12.62 -6.48 2.18
N ARG A 256 11.66 -6.53 1.24
CA ARG A 256 11.92 -6.17 -0.17
C ARG A 256 12.34 -4.71 -0.29
N TYR A 257 11.62 -3.79 0.36
CA TYR A 257 11.92 -2.36 0.36
C TYR A 257 13.34 -2.05 0.87
N ASP A 258 13.68 -2.57 2.05
CA ASP A 258 14.97 -2.35 2.69
C ASP A 258 16.12 -2.95 1.86
N CYS A 259 15.90 -4.12 1.26
CA CYS A 259 16.87 -4.77 0.37
C CYS A 259 17.13 -3.93 -0.90
N HIS A 260 16.10 -3.42 -1.56
CA HIS A 260 16.27 -2.56 -2.74
C HIS A 260 16.92 -1.22 -2.41
N THR A 261 16.63 -0.67 -1.22
CA THR A 261 17.33 0.50 -0.69
C THR A 261 18.84 0.24 -0.54
N ALA A 262 19.22 -0.92 0.02
CA ALA A 262 20.62 -1.30 0.15
C ALA A 262 21.30 -1.50 -1.22
N ASN A 263 20.59 -2.09 -2.18
CA ASN A 263 21.08 -2.27 -3.54
C ASN A 263 21.29 -0.92 -4.26
N ALA A 264 20.35 0.01 -4.16
CA ALA A 264 20.49 1.36 -4.72
C ALA A 264 21.70 2.10 -4.11
N ALA A 265 21.95 1.92 -2.81
CA ALA A 265 23.13 2.44 -2.14
C ALA A 265 24.45 1.86 -2.68
N ALA A 266 24.50 0.54 -2.90
CA ALA A 266 25.65 -0.14 -3.48
C ALA A 266 25.93 0.31 -4.92
N VAL A 267 24.90 0.39 -5.77
CA VAL A 267 25.01 0.89 -7.16
C VAL A 267 25.52 2.33 -7.18
N ALA A 268 24.99 3.19 -6.31
CA ALA A 268 25.45 4.57 -6.21
C ALA A 268 26.93 4.66 -5.78
N GLN A 269 27.38 3.80 -4.87
CA GLN A 269 28.77 3.73 -4.46
C GLN A 269 29.69 3.27 -5.60
N GLU A 270 29.32 2.24 -6.34
CA GLU A 270 30.10 1.72 -7.47
C GLU A 270 30.25 2.78 -8.57
N ARG A 271 29.16 3.48 -8.93
CA ARG A 271 29.20 4.57 -9.93
C ARG A 271 30.15 5.68 -9.51
N ARG A 272 30.09 6.14 -8.26
CA ARG A 272 31.02 7.14 -7.72
C ARG A 272 32.48 6.68 -7.80
N ALA A 273 32.74 5.40 -7.51
CA ALA A 273 34.09 4.84 -7.61
C ALA A 273 34.59 4.80 -9.05
N LEU A 274 33.73 4.43 -10.01
CA LEU A 274 34.05 4.42 -11.44
C LEU A 274 34.35 5.83 -11.96
N ALA A 275 33.51 6.82 -11.65
CA ALA A 275 33.76 8.20 -12.05
C ALA A 275 35.06 8.76 -11.47
N ALA A 276 35.34 8.48 -10.20
CA ALA A 276 36.61 8.88 -9.57
C ALA A 276 37.82 8.23 -10.28
N ALA A 277 37.71 6.95 -10.66
CA ALA A 277 38.76 6.24 -11.41
C ALA A 277 38.97 6.83 -12.82
N GLU A 278 37.92 7.34 -13.45
CA GLU A 278 37.97 8.01 -14.75
C GLU A 278 38.39 9.49 -14.67
N GLY A 279 38.63 10.01 -13.47
CA GLY A 279 38.98 11.42 -13.26
C GLY A 279 37.83 12.38 -13.61
N ARG A 280 36.59 11.90 -13.61
CA ARG A 280 35.38 12.72 -13.78
C ARG A 280 34.94 13.21 -12.40
N GLU A 281 34.63 14.52 -12.30
CA GLU A 281 33.73 15.00 -11.26
C GLU A 281 32.32 14.55 -11.67
N GLU A 282 31.91 13.38 -11.21
CA GLU A 282 30.52 12.98 -11.35
C GLU A 282 29.69 13.68 -10.29
N ARG A 283 28.54 14.21 -10.71
CA ARG A 283 27.48 14.60 -9.77
C ARG A 283 27.14 13.35 -8.97
N THR A 284 27.37 13.39 -7.66
CA THR A 284 27.32 12.19 -6.80
C THR A 284 25.94 11.52 -6.74
N ARG A 285 24.90 12.22 -7.24
CA ARG A 285 23.49 11.84 -7.27
C ARG A 285 22.83 12.47 -8.51
N PRO A 286 21.98 11.73 -9.25
CA PRO A 286 21.06 12.30 -10.23
C PRO A 286 20.16 13.30 -9.53
N ILE A 287 19.83 14.38 -10.22
CA ILE A 287 18.83 15.34 -9.76
C ILE A 287 17.46 14.94 -10.31
N VAL A 288 16.53 14.70 -9.40
CA VAL A 288 15.14 14.45 -9.71
C VAL A 288 14.33 15.69 -9.39
N LEU A 289 13.53 16.13 -10.37
CA LEU A 289 12.49 17.14 -10.20
C LEU A 289 11.17 16.42 -10.01
N TRP A 290 10.48 16.66 -8.90
CA TRP A 290 9.09 16.25 -8.70
C TRP A 290 8.23 17.49 -8.78
N ALA A 291 7.48 17.66 -9.85
CA ALA A 291 6.71 18.90 -10.05
C ALA A 291 5.64 18.74 -11.13
N TYR A 292 4.53 19.46 -11.00
CA TYR A 292 3.50 19.51 -12.04
C TYR A 292 2.99 20.93 -12.28
N HIS A 293 2.38 21.13 -13.45
CA HIS A 293 1.76 22.40 -13.80
C HIS A 293 0.29 22.41 -13.36
N MET A 294 -0.06 23.37 -12.51
CA MET A 294 -1.41 23.53 -12.01
C MET A 294 -2.24 24.45 -12.92
N GLN A 295 -3.45 24.01 -13.23
CA GLN A 295 -4.49 24.81 -13.88
C GLN A 295 -5.73 24.77 -13.00
N ASP A 296 -6.48 25.87 -12.93
CA ASP A 296 -7.74 25.87 -12.20
C ASP A 296 -8.87 25.17 -12.97
N TYR A 297 -10.05 25.10 -12.36
CA TYR A 297 -11.24 24.49 -12.97
C TYR A 297 -11.72 25.18 -14.26
N ASN A 298 -11.28 26.41 -14.53
CA ASN A 298 -11.56 27.13 -15.77
C ASN A 298 -10.48 26.88 -16.84
N GLY A 299 -9.41 26.18 -16.48
CA GLY A 299 -8.23 25.97 -17.31
C GLY A 299 -7.28 27.17 -17.30
N ASP A 300 -7.43 28.11 -16.36
CA ASP A 300 -6.53 29.25 -16.22
C ASP A 300 -5.18 28.78 -15.65
N ASP A 301 -4.11 29.37 -16.19
CA ASP A 301 -2.73 29.10 -15.77
C ASP A 301 -2.48 29.64 -14.36
N ILE A 302 -2.11 28.76 -13.43
CA ILE A 302 -1.81 29.12 -12.04
C ILE A 302 -0.30 29.18 -11.84
N GLY A 303 0.41 28.09 -12.07
CA GLY A 303 1.85 28.00 -11.87
C GLY A 303 2.30 26.55 -11.64
N TRP A 304 3.51 26.41 -11.10
CA TRP A 304 4.14 25.12 -10.86
C TRP A 304 4.12 24.76 -9.39
N ASP A 305 3.58 23.57 -9.10
CA ASP A 305 3.71 22.92 -7.81
C ASP A 305 4.96 22.04 -7.86
N VAL A 306 5.81 22.15 -6.84
CA VAL A 306 7.09 21.45 -6.75
C VAL A 306 7.15 20.64 -5.47
N GLY A 307 7.95 19.58 -5.47
CA GLY A 307 8.13 18.73 -4.30
C GLY A 307 8.56 19.54 -3.07
N GLU A 308 8.11 19.12 -1.91
CA GLU A 308 8.38 19.69 -0.60
C GLU A 308 8.91 18.58 0.31
N CYS A 309 9.88 18.89 1.17
CA CYS A 309 10.33 17.96 2.21
C CYS A 309 10.11 18.54 3.61
N PRO A 310 9.75 17.71 4.61
CA PRO A 310 9.62 16.24 4.53
C PRO A 310 8.30 15.77 3.89
N ASN A 311 8.39 14.76 3.01
CA ASN A 311 7.24 14.12 2.35
C ASN A 311 7.60 12.69 1.90
N TYR A 312 6.61 11.88 1.49
CA TYR A 312 6.78 10.48 1.15
C TYR A 312 7.72 10.23 -0.05
N TYR A 313 7.80 11.16 -0.99
CA TYR A 313 8.74 11.07 -2.12
C TYR A 313 10.16 11.49 -1.74
N CYS A 314 10.35 12.19 -0.61
CA CYS A 314 11.68 12.53 -0.10
C CYS A 314 12.39 11.29 0.44
N THR A 315 11.65 10.35 1.06
CA THR A 315 12.23 9.09 1.53
C THR A 315 12.60 8.18 0.36
N TYR A 316 11.78 8.12 -0.71
CA TYR A 316 12.19 7.46 -1.96
C TYR A 316 13.48 8.08 -2.53
N ALA A 317 13.57 9.41 -2.52
CA ALA A 317 14.76 10.08 -3.01
C ALA A 317 16.03 9.75 -2.19
N GLU A 318 15.91 9.73 -0.87
CA GLU A 318 16.98 9.31 0.03
C GLU A 318 17.40 7.86 -0.22
N HIS A 319 16.44 6.94 -0.27
CA HIS A 319 16.68 5.51 -0.41
C HIS A 319 17.24 5.14 -1.78
N CYS A 320 16.82 5.81 -2.84
CA CYS A 320 17.39 5.65 -4.18
C CYS A 320 18.69 6.45 -4.39
N GLN A 321 19.23 7.12 -3.37
CA GLN A 321 20.47 7.90 -3.46
C GLN A 321 20.44 8.98 -4.56
N VAL A 322 19.32 9.69 -4.68
CA VAL A 322 19.18 10.83 -5.59
C VAL A 322 19.12 12.15 -4.82
N GLU A 323 19.25 13.25 -5.54
CA GLU A 323 19.02 14.60 -5.03
C GLU A 323 17.65 15.06 -5.54
N LEU A 324 16.69 15.20 -4.64
CA LEU A 324 15.37 15.71 -4.98
C LEU A 324 15.36 17.24 -4.87
N LEU A 325 15.04 17.92 -5.96
CA LEU A 325 14.72 19.34 -5.91
C LEU A 325 13.42 19.52 -5.14
N ASN A 326 13.49 20.28 -4.04
CA ASN A 326 12.34 20.58 -3.22
C ASN A 326 12.36 22.04 -2.74
N SER A 327 11.18 22.63 -2.56
CA SER A 327 10.99 24.02 -2.11
C SER A 327 9.57 24.23 -1.64
N THR A 328 9.37 25.03 -0.59
CA THR A 328 8.05 25.54 -0.18
C THR A 328 7.86 27.00 -0.63
N GLU A 329 8.74 27.52 -1.48
CA GLU A 329 8.72 28.91 -1.98
C GLU A 329 8.04 29.00 -3.34
N GLY A 330 7.36 30.13 -3.58
CA GLY A 330 6.75 30.48 -4.87
C GLY A 330 6.17 31.89 -4.83
N SER A 331 6.25 32.64 -5.93
CA SER A 331 5.72 34.01 -5.99
C SER A 331 4.23 34.10 -6.27
N VAL A 332 3.60 33.00 -6.71
CA VAL A 332 2.18 32.95 -7.02
C VAL A 332 1.40 32.36 -5.84
N ASP A 333 0.55 33.16 -5.20
CA ASP A 333 -0.39 32.66 -4.19
C ASP A 333 -1.71 32.25 -4.86
N TYR A 334 -2.10 30.99 -4.67
CA TYR A 334 -3.41 30.50 -5.08
C TYR A 334 -4.02 29.69 -3.94
N TRP A 335 -5.10 30.23 -3.37
CA TRP A 335 -5.80 29.65 -2.21
C TRP A 335 -4.89 29.42 -0.98
N GLY A 336 -3.88 30.29 -0.79
CA GLY A 336 -2.93 30.18 0.32
C GLY A 336 -1.82 29.15 0.12
N TYR A 337 -1.76 28.51 -1.06
CA TYR A 337 -0.63 27.69 -1.48
C TYR A 337 0.28 28.50 -2.40
N ALA A 338 1.59 28.34 -2.22
CA ALA A 338 2.60 29.00 -3.02
C ALA A 338 2.96 28.14 -4.24
N TYR A 339 2.87 28.72 -5.43
CA TYR A 339 3.28 28.12 -6.69
C TYR A 339 4.41 28.95 -7.29
N MET A 340 5.31 28.28 -8.02
CA MET A 340 6.35 28.96 -8.79
C MET A 340 5.76 29.50 -10.10
N SER A 341 6.15 30.72 -10.47
CA SER A 341 5.96 31.24 -11.82
C SER A 341 6.83 30.49 -12.84
N ASP A 342 6.58 30.66 -14.14
CA ASP A 342 7.39 30.04 -15.19
C ASP A 342 8.89 30.39 -15.08
N ASP A 343 9.23 31.64 -14.76
CA ASP A 343 10.63 32.07 -14.62
C ASP A 343 11.31 31.42 -13.39
N GLU A 344 10.60 31.35 -12.26
CA GLU A 344 11.09 30.72 -11.04
C GLU A 344 11.28 29.22 -11.24
N PHE A 345 10.29 28.55 -11.83
CA PHE A 345 10.33 27.11 -12.07
C PHE A 345 11.42 26.72 -13.08
N LEU A 346 11.66 27.56 -14.09
CA LEU A 346 12.75 27.34 -15.04
C LEU A 346 14.12 27.40 -14.35
N GLU A 347 14.36 28.43 -13.54
CA GLU A 347 15.62 28.53 -12.79
C GLU A 347 15.77 27.41 -11.75
N PHE A 348 14.67 26.97 -11.15
CA PHE A 348 14.66 25.89 -10.18
C PHE A 348 14.96 24.53 -10.80
N GLY A 349 14.29 24.17 -11.90
CA GLY A 349 14.22 22.78 -12.39
C GLY A 349 14.97 22.46 -13.69
N LYS A 350 15.45 23.46 -14.45
CA LYS A 350 15.99 23.22 -15.82
C LYS A 350 17.13 22.20 -15.91
N ASP A 351 17.92 22.07 -14.85
CA ASP A 351 19.11 21.20 -14.82
C ASP A 351 18.83 19.80 -14.22
N ALA A 352 17.56 19.47 -13.95
CA ALA A 352 17.16 18.16 -13.48
C ALA A 352 17.46 17.08 -14.52
N ASP A 353 18.01 15.96 -14.06
CA ASP A 353 18.32 14.80 -14.89
C ASP A 353 17.04 14.05 -15.27
N VAL A 354 16.13 13.91 -14.30
CA VAL A 354 14.85 13.21 -14.39
C VAL A 354 13.75 14.11 -13.88
N TRP A 355 12.58 14.07 -14.50
CA TRP A 355 11.40 14.79 -14.03
C TRP A 355 10.22 13.83 -13.82
N ILE A 356 9.82 13.65 -12.57
CA ILE A 356 8.54 13.05 -12.20
C ILE A 356 7.45 14.13 -12.25
N TYR A 357 6.55 14.02 -13.22
CA TYR A 357 5.38 14.87 -13.45
C TYR A 357 4.13 14.18 -12.90
N PRO A 358 3.76 14.39 -11.62
CA PRO A 358 2.69 13.64 -10.96
C PRO A 358 1.29 14.17 -11.37
N SER A 359 1.00 14.26 -12.66
CA SER A 359 -0.29 14.66 -13.21
C SER A 359 -0.54 13.99 -14.57
N SER A 360 -1.81 13.81 -14.94
CA SER A 360 -2.24 13.15 -16.19
C SER A 360 -2.30 14.08 -17.41
N ASN A 361 -2.04 15.38 -17.23
CA ASN A 361 -2.23 16.40 -18.28
C ASN A 361 -0.97 16.75 -19.09
N TRP A 362 0.09 15.91 -19.06
CA TRP A 362 1.36 16.21 -19.75
C TRP A 362 1.19 16.60 -21.23
N ASN A 363 0.38 15.86 -21.98
CA ASN A 363 0.13 16.14 -23.40
C ASN A 363 -0.50 17.53 -23.62
N THR A 364 -1.40 17.94 -22.74
CA THR A 364 -2.01 19.27 -22.77
C THR A 364 -0.96 20.33 -22.48
N LEU A 365 -0.15 20.14 -21.43
CA LEU A 365 0.94 21.03 -21.07
C LEU A 365 1.94 21.23 -22.21
N VAL A 366 2.41 20.14 -22.84
CA VAL A 366 3.34 20.22 -23.98
C VAL A 366 2.72 20.99 -25.15
N SER A 367 1.42 20.83 -25.42
CA SER A 367 0.75 21.58 -26.49
C SER A 367 0.70 23.10 -26.25
N GLN A 368 0.80 23.52 -24.99
CA GLN A 368 0.69 24.92 -24.56
C GLN A 368 2.06 25.57 -24.33
N LYS A 369 3.04 24.81 -23.81
CA LYS A 369 4.33 25.31 -23.33
C LYS A 369 5.56 24.63 -23.97
N ALA A 370 5.44 24.05 -25.17
CA ALA A 370 6.53 23.32 -25.84
C ALA A 370 7.89 24.07 -25.87
N ASP A 371 7.90 25.33 -26.30
CA ASP A 371 9.13 26.12 -26.39
C ASP A 371 9.76 26.33 -25.01
N TYR A 372 8.94 26.58 -23.99
CA TYR A 372 9.37 26.75 -22.61
C TYR A 372 9.98 25.45 -22.06
N LEU A 373 9.26 24.33 -22.21
CA LEU A 373 9.67 23.01 -21.72
C LEU A 373 10.95 22.49 -22.39
N SER A 374 11.20 22.87 -23.64
CA SER A 374 12.41 22.46 -24.38
C SER A 374 13.72 22.93 -23.74
N GLN A 375 13.65 23.85 -22.78
CA GLN A 375 14.79 24.36 -22.02
C GLN A 375 15.21 23.43 -20.86
N PHE A 376 14.38 22.46 -20.48
CA PHE A 376 14.68 21.51 -19.41
C PHE A 376 15.52 20.35 -19.94
N LYS A 377 16.58 20.01 -19.21
CA LYS A 377 17.47 18.89 -19.53
C LYS A 377 16.71 17.56 -19.61
N SER A 378 15.83 17.28 -18.63
CA SER A 378 14.98 16.08 -18.61
C SER A 378 14.10 15.97 -19.87
N VAL A 379 13.47 17.07 -20.29
CA VAL A 379 12.67 17.13 -21.54
C VAL A 379 13.54 16.87 -22.77
N ALA A 380 14.71 17.51 -22.86
CA ALA A 380 15.64 17.33 -23.98
C ALA A 380 16.17 15.89 -24.09
N ASN A 381 16.31 15.21 -22.94
CA ASN A 381 16.76 13.82 -22.85
C ASN A 381 15.63 12.79 -22.89
N MET A 382 14.37 13.22 -22.95
CA MET A 382 13.19 12.35 -22.86
C MET A 382 13.05 11.60 -21.52
N GLU A 383 13.54 12.18 -20.43
CA GLU A 383 13.51 11.63 -19.07
C GLU A 383 12.40 12.29 -18.23
N VAL A 384 11.17 12.24 -18.74
CA VAL A 384 9.97 12.74 -18.05
C VAL A 384 9.00 11.59 -17.83
N TYR A 385 8.52 11.47 -16.59
CA TYR A 385 7.72 10.35 -16.12
C TYR A 385 6.44 10.82 -15.44
N ASP A 386 5.28 10.32 -15.82
CA ASP A 386 4.03 10.51 -15.06
C ASP A 386 3.60 9.23 -14.35
N TYR A 387 2.53 9.26 -13.57
CA TYR A 387 2.06 8.10 -12.80
C TYR A 387 1.14 7.14 -13.58
N GLN A 388 0.93 7.36 -14.88
CA GLN A 388 -0.15 6.69 -15.62
C GLN A 388 0.21 5.29 -16.14
N MET A 389 1.32 4.68 -15.70
CA MET A 389 1.74 3.35 -16.17
C MET A 389 0.75 2.25 -15.75
N SER A 390 0.06 2.41 -14.62
CA SER A 390 -1.05 1.54 -14.20
C SER A 390 -2.44 2.16 -14.42
N GLY A 391 -2.53 3.28 -15.13
CA GLY A 391 -3.76 4.05 -15.34
C GLY A 391 -3.98 5.15 -14.31
N GLU A 392 -4.88 6.08 -14.62
CA GLU A 392 -5.01 7.35 -13.89
C GLU A 392 -5.47 7.18 -12.43
N SER A 393 -6.49 6.36 -12.17
CA SER A 393 -7.02 6.17 -10.81
C SER A 393 -6.18 5.22 -9.96
N ALA A 394 -5.41 4.34 -10.60
CA ALA A 394 -4.63 3.29 -9.91
C ALA A 394 -3.57 3.87 -8.98
N TRP A 395 -2.92 4.96 -9.38
CA TRP A 395 -1.93 5.63 -8.53
C TRP A 395 -2.52 6.06 -7.19
N PHE A 396 -3.74 6.62 -7.19
CA PHE A 396 -4.37 7.10 -5.96
C PHE A 396 -4.90 5.96 -5.09
N GLU A 397 -5.38 4.88 -5.71
CA GLU A 397 -5.95 3.74 -4.99
C GLU A 397 -4.87 2.82 -4.39
N GLN A 398 -3.87 2.42 -5.17
CA GLN A 398 -3.02 1.25 -4.88
C GLN A 398 -1.60 1.62 -4.40
N ARG A 399 -1.08 2.82 -4.70
CA ARG A 399 0.33 3.16 -4.40
C ARG A 399 0.71 3.04 -2.92
N LEU A 400 -0.27 3.25 -2.03
CA LEU A 400 -0.05 3.18 -0.58
C LEU A 400 0.14 1.73 -0.10
N ALA A 401 -0.45 0.77 -0.83
CA ALA A 401 -0.28 -0.66 -0.58
C ALA A 401 0.90 -1.28 -1.34
N GLU A 402 1.47 -0.56 -2.31
CA GLU A 402 2.58 -1.02 -3.15
C GLU A 402 3.78 -0.06 -3.08
N TYR A 403 4.06 0.47 -1.89
CA TYR A 403 5.12 1.46 -1.70
C TYR A 403 6.53 0.94 -2.04
N ASP A 404 6.75 -0.37 -1.93
CA ASP A 404 7.98 -1.05 -2.39
C ASP A 404 8.12 -1.04 -3.92
N THR A 405 7.00 -1.19 -4.62
CA THR A 405 6.94 -1.06 -6.08
C THR A 405 7.18 0.39 -6.50
N VAL A 406 6.63 1.37 -5.77
CA VAL A 406 6.89 2.80 -6.06
C VAL A 406 8.37 3.14 -5.85
N LEU A 407 9.02 2.61 -4.81
CA LEU A 407 10.48 2.76 -4.62
C LEU A 407 11.25 2.20 -5.81
N LEU A 408 10.89 0.99 -6.24
CA LEU A 408 11.53 0.32 -7.37
C LEU A 408 11.42 1.11 -8.67
N ASP A 409 10.22 1.58 -9.00
CA ASP A 409 9.97 2.50 -10.10
C ASP A 409 10.85 3.75 -9.99
N PHE A 410 10.86 4.40 -8.81
CA PHE A 410 11.62 5.62 -8.59
C PHE A 410 13.13 5.39 -8.78
N CYS A 411 13.67 4.31 -8.20
CA CYS A 411 15.07 3.93 -8.34
C CYS A 411 15.42 3.64 -9.80
N GLU A 412 14.57 2.94 -10.55
CA GLU A 412 14.81 2.64 -11.96
C GLU A 412 14.87 3.92 -12.79
N THR A 413 13.97 4.90 -12.59
CA THR A 413 14.03 6.18 -13.33
C THR A 413 15.34 6.93 -13.12
N ALA A 414 16.02 6.71 -12.00
CA ALA A 414 17.32 7.31 -11.67
C ALA A 414 18.53 6.40 -11.98
N GLU A 415 18.30 5.29 -12.69
CA GLU A 415 19.28 4.24 -12.98
C GLU A 415 19.97 3.70 -11.71
N ARG A 416 19.15 3.32 -10.73
CA ARG A 416 19.56 2.76 -9.42
C ARG A 416 19.07 1.33 -9.21
N ASP A 417 18.52 0.73 -10.25
CA ASP A 417 18.09 -0.65 -10.31
C ASP A 417 19.28 -1.62 -10.43
N ILE A 418 18.99 -2.90 -10.20
CA ILE A 418 19.93 -4.02 -10.33
C ILE A 418 19.32 -5.12 -11.20
N ASP A 419 20.13 -6.04 -11.73
CA ASP A 419 19.66 -7.20 -12.49
C ASP A 419 19.01 -8.26 -11.56
N PRO A 420 17.76 -8.72 -11.81
CA PRO A 420 16.87 -8.34 -12.91
C PRO A 420 16.28 -6.95 -12.74
N MET A 421 16.42 -6.15 -13.80
CA MET A 421 15.88 -4.81 -13.88
C MET A 421 14.37 -4.82 -13.59
N HIS A 422 13.95 -3.91 -12.73
CA HIS A 422 12.54 -3.74 -12.42
C HIS A 422 11.78 -3.21 -13.65
N GLU A 423 10.62 -3.79 -13.94
CA GLU A 423 9.70 -3.25 -14.93
C GLU A 423 8.73 -2.31 -14.23
N ARG A 424 8.90 -1.01 -14.46
CA ARG A 424 8.07 0.06 -13.89
C ARG A 424 6.58 -0.25 -13.96
N LYS A 425 5.89 -0.07 -12.83
CA LYS A 425 4.44 -0.27 -12.69
C LYS A 425 3.68 1.04 -12.55
N TRP A 426 4.35 2.11 -12.13
CA TRP A 426 3.74 3.40 -11.83
C TRP A 426 4.24 4.51 -12.74
N PHE A 427 5.56 4.64 -12.89
CA PHE A 427 6.17 5.72 -13.65
C PHE A 427 6.27 5.39 -15.13
N ARG A 428 5.50 6.12 -15.94
CA ARG A 428 5.44 5.99 -17.39
C ARG A 428 6.29 7.06 -18.02
N ASN A 429 7.25 6.68 -18.87
CA ASN A 429 7.94 7.63 -19.73
C ASN A 429 6.96 8.21 -20.75
N VAL A 430 6.69 9.51 -20.64
CA VAL A 430 5.65 10.19 -21.42
C VAL A 430 5.93 10.26 -22.92
N TYR A 431 7.15 9.97 -23.36
CA TYR A 431 7.56 10.03 -24.77
C TYR A 431 7.49 8.68 -25.48
N ILE A 432 7.79 7.59 -24.77
CA ILE A 432 7.97 6.27 -25.38
C ILE A 432 6.93 5.24 -24.91
N GLU A 433 6.20 5.51 -23.83
CA GLU A 433 5.22 4.59 -23.24
C GLU A 433 3.78 5.14 -23.33
N GLY A 434 2.85 4.24 -23.67
CA GLY A 434 1.41 4.53 -23.63
C GLY A 434 0.86 4.47 -22.21
N VAL A 435 -0.26 5.16 -21.97
CA VAL A 435 -1.02 5.00 -20.70
C VAL A 435 -1.39 3.54 -20.52
N GLY A 436 -1.06 2.97 -19.36
CA GLY A 436 -1.33 1.57 -19.06
C GLY A 436 -2.62 1.37 -18.26
N ASN A 437 -2.72 0.19 -17.64
CA ASN A 437 -3.83 -0.22 -16.79
C ASN A 437 -3.36 -1.35 -15.85
N LEU A 438 -4.14 -1.66 -14.82
CA LEU A 438 -3.87 -2.75 -13.87
C LEU A 438 -4.13 -4.16 -14.45
N GLY A 439 -4.45 -4.28 -15.73
CA GLY A 439 -4.73 -5.55 -16.39
C GLY A 439 -6.18 -6.01 -16.25
N MET A 440 -6.38 -7.31 -16.42
CA MET A 440 -7.69 -7.97 -16.35
C MET A 440 -7.76 -8.84 -15.10
N CYS A 441 -8.89 -8.85 -14.42
CA CYS A 441 -9.14 -9.85 -13.41
C CYS A 441 -9.56 -11.17 -14.07
N THR A 442 -8.91 -12.28 -13.71
CA THR A 442 -9.31 -13.62 -14.17
C THR A 442 -10.05 -14.42 -13.12
N ASP A 443 -9.84 -14.07 -11.84
CA ASP A 443 -10.45 -14.71 -10.68
C ASP A 443 -10.50 -13.70 -9.53
N ALA A 444 -11.72 -13.31 -9.13
CA ALA A 444 -11.92 -12.31 -8.08
C ALA A 444 -11.62 -12.86 -6.66
N ASP A 445 -11.53 -14.18 -6.52
CA ASP A 445 -11.19 -14.88 -5.28
C ASP A 445 -9.68 -15.18 -5.17
N ALA A 446 -8.91 -14.85 -6.21
CA ALA A 446 -7.47 -15.03 -6.20
C ALA A 446 -6.82 -14.18 -5.10
N SER A 447 -5.81 -14.78 -4.45
CA SER A 447 -4.95 -14.07 -3.52
C SER A 447 -4.26 -12.91 -4.24
N TYR A 448 -4.06 -11.82 -3.51
CA TYR A 448 -3.24 -10.71 -3.99
C TYR A 448 -1.80 -11.18 -4.22
N GLU A 449 -1.20 -10.76 -5.33
CA GLU A 449 0.20 -11.00 -5.65
C GLU A 449 0.93 -9.66 -5.75
N SER A 450 2.04 -9.52 -5.04
CA SER A 450 2.87 -8.32 -5.13
C SER A 450 3.40 -8.13 -6.55
N ARG A 451 3.39 -6.88 -7.02
CA ARG A 451 3.95 -6.49 -8.33
C ARG A 451 5.39 -6.03 -8.23
N ALA A 452 5.97 -6.01 -7.03
CA ALA A 452 7.36 -5.68 -6.79
C ALA A 452 8.27 -6.77 -7.37
N THR A 453 9.44 -6.37 -7.86
CA THR A 453 10.48 -7.32 -8.21
C THR A 453 11.10 -7.89 -6.94
N GLU A 454 11.24 -9.21 -6.88
CA GLU A 454 11.94 -9.87 -5.77
C GLU A 454 13.38 -9.37 -5.64
N CYS A 455 13.82 -9.13 -4.41
CA CYS A 455 15.14 -8.59 -4.16
C CYS A 455 16.18 -9.70 -3.99
N VAL A 456 17.32 -9.54 -4.67
CA VAL A 456 18.53 -10.32 -4.41
C VAL A 456 19.60 -9.35 -3.92
N GLU A 457 20.08 -9.54 -2.69
CA GLU A 457 21.12 -8.67 -2.13
C GLU A 457 22.40 -8.77 -2.97
N LEU A 458 22.99 -7.61 -3.27
CA LEU A 458 24.33 -7.52 -3.83
C LEU A 458 25.34 -7.96 -2.76
N THR A 459 25.72 -9.23 -2.74
CA THR A 459 26.74 -9.73 -1.81
C THR A 459 28.08 -9.05 -2.11
N GLY A 460 28.50 -8.16 -1.22
CA GLY A 460 29.81 -7.52 -1.26
C GLY A 460 30.92 -8.49 -0.90
N GLU A 461 31.30 -9.39 -1.81
CA GLU A 461 32.69 -9.86 -1.82
C GLU A 461 33.50 -8.93 -2.74
N PRO A 462 34.42 -8.11 -2.20
CA PRO A 462 35.44 -7.52 -3.06
C PRO A 462 36.20 -8.70 -3.66
N SER A 463 36.27 -8.78 -4.99
CA SER A 463 37.06 -9.81 -5.67
C SER A 463 38.49 -9.73 -5.13
N SER A 464 38.82 -10.61 -4.18
CA SER A 464 40.16 -10.71 -3.66
C SER A 464 40.98 -11.31 -4.78
N THR A 465 42.01 -10.57 -5.15
CA THR A 465 42.98 -10.96 -6.16
C THR A 465 43.76 -12.15 -5.60
N GLU A 466 43.24 -13.36 -5.73
CA GLU A 466 44.06 -14.55 -5.57
C GLU A 466 44.92 -14.72 -6.81
N SER A 467 46.16 -14.25 -6.68
CA SER A 467 47.26 -14.72 -7.51
C SER A 467 47.41 -16.23 -7.34
N SER A 468 46.90 -17.00 -8.30
CA SER A 468 47.40 -18.34 -8.56
C SER A 468 47.70 -18.48 -10.05
N ASP A 469 48.98 -18.31 -10.37
CA ASP A 469 49.56 -18.96 -11.53
C ASP A 469 49.33 -20.48 -11.38
N LEU A 470 48.56 -21.08 -12.28
CA LEU A 470 48.96 -22.23 -13.12
C LEU A 470 47.78 -22.83 -13.90
N SER A 471 47.80 -22.58 -15.21
CA SER A 471 47.45 -23.49 -16.31
C SER A 471 46.12 -24.26 -16.29
N GLY A 472 45.20 -23.85 -17.15
CA GLY A 472 44.12 -24.71 -17.66
C GLY A 472 43.03 -23.91 -18.35
N GLY A 473 43.05 -23.86 -19.69
CA GLY A 473 42.18 -22.98 -20.47
C GLY A 473 40.72 -23.41 -20.57
N SER A 474 39.83 -22.43 -20.55
CA SER A 474 38.59 -22.42 -21.35
C SER A 474 38.01 -21.00 -21.44
N THR A 475 37.95 -20.51 -22.68
CA THR A 475 37.13 -19.42 -23.26
C THR A 475 36.21 -18.59 -22.36
N ILE A 476 36.59 -17.33 -22.14
CA ILE A 476 35.69 -16.21 -21.81
C ILE A 476 35.13 -15.66 -23.13
N ARG A 477 33.80 -15.61 -23.29
CA ARG A 477 33.14 -14.89 -24.38
C ARG A 477 33.16 -13.39 -24.05
N SER A 478 33.86 -12.61 -24.88
CA SER A 478 33.76 -11.16 -24.91
C SER A 478 32.36 -10.73 -25.36
N ALA A 479 31.62 -10.02 -24.52
CA ALA A 479 30.44 -9.28 -24.94
C ALA A 479 30.90 -8.00 -25.68
N SER A 480 30.92 -8.09 -27.01
CA SER A 480 31.16 -6.96 -27.90
C SER A 480 29.89 -6.11 -27.97
N TRP A 481 29.87 -4.98 -27.29
CA TRP A 481 28.90 -3.91 -27.52
C TRP A 481 29.10 -3.39 -28.95
N SER A 482 28.19 -3.77 -29.84
CA SER A 482 28.18 -3.28 -31.22
C SER A 482 27.20 -2.12 -31.32
N LEU A 483 27.75 -0.91 -31.36
CA LEU A 483 27.05 0.30 -31.80
C LEU A 483 26.42 0.06 -33.17
N LEU A 484 25.09 0.07 -33.27
CA LEU A 484 24.38 0.13 -34.55
C LEU A 484 23.85 1.55 -34.74
N MET A 485 24.68 2.37 -35.38
CA MET A 485 24.26 3.63 -36.01
C MET A 485 23.26 3.31 -37.14
N PHE A 486 21.99 3.68 -36.97
CA PHE A 486 21.06 3.81 -38.09
C PHE A 486 21.17 5.21 -38.70
N CYS A 487 21.94 5.34 -39.78
CA CYS A 487 21.81 6.46 -40.70
C CYS A 487 20.55 6.27 -41.56
N VAL A 488 19.47 7.02 -41.28
CA VAL A 488 18.34 7.13 -42.20
C VAL A 488 18.68 8.19 -43.25
N GLY A 489 19.10 7.71 -44.43
CA GLY A 489 19.28 8.51 -45.63
C GLY A 489 17.95 8.79 -46.31
N TYR A 490 17.59 10.07 -46.39
CA TYR A 490 16.56 10.63 -47.26
C TYR A 490 16.82 10.24 -48.73
N LEU A 491 15.81 9.68 -49.41
CA LEU A 491 15.78 9.62 -50.87
C LEU A 491 14.36 9.94 -51.38
N TYR A 492 14.23 11.17 -51.88
CA TYR A 492 13.18 11.64 -52.76
C TYR A 492 13.11 10.76 -54.02
N VAL A 493 11.93 10.24 -54.35
CA VAL A 493 11.54 9.99 -55.74
C VAL A 493 10.12 10.49 -55.96
N THR A 494 10.04 11.54 -56.76
CA THR A 494 8.85 12.11 -57.35
C THR A 494 8.22 11.18 -58.40
N SER A 495 6.89 11.24 -58.45
CA SER A 495 6.06 11.37 -59.66
C SER A 495 5.37 10.15 -60.31
N ILE A 496 4.04 10.28 -60.35
CA ILE A 496 3.16 10.31 -61.56
C ILE A 496 2.31 9.06 -61.87
N VAL A 497 0.99 9.29 -61.75
CA VAL A 497 -0.14 8.88 -62.63
C VAL A 497 -0.53 7.40 -62.62
N CYS A 498 -1.68 7.07 -62.02
CA CYS A 498 -2.99 7.12 -62.68
C CYS A 498 -4.12 7.11 -61.65
#